data_AF-A0AAD4H7M3-F1
#
_entry.id   AF-A0AAD4H7M3-F1
#
_cell.length_a   1.000
_cell.length_b   1.000
_cell.length_c   1.000
_cell.angle_alpha   90.00
_cell.angle_beta   90.00
_cell.angle_gamma   90.00
#
_symmetry.space_group_name_H-M   'P 1'
#
loop_
_entity.id
_entity.type
_entity.pdbx_description
1 polymer ?
#
loop_
_entity_poly.entity_id
_entity_poly.type
_entity_poly.pdbx_seq_one_letter_code
_entity_poly.pdbx_strand_id
1 'polypeptide(L)'
;MESILRQAHEQWLPAWFAPKAPSPYLDYGLTATLSQNSGIPEPSLRLLLTVLAGYPISIFYRLIFLNKTSSIVGESARNSFFLVSGLLMSYFFNSFDIIHPLTTCVGTWLICRIVALVAPKNRSLASSVAFAFNFGYLLTAYKYAATEEYDICYTMQQCVQCLRMIGYGMDFMDGQPKAPKKAAAVEEKKVDTPAPAPAAAPAPGRDKTPISFGRDIALAKLPTLAETIGYAFFPFAFLVGPQFSFSLYKKFISMELFNVPIPASAAGTDEAKAAAAATANGIPQGSLRYATRCFFLGVFYLGLGQVLGGFFPTAALLGKAFLERSYLERVFIFWWTGKTILNKYLGIWTIAEGPCVLSGITFNGYDAQGRPEWDGLRNVNPLNYEFATSLTQIVTSFNMNTNFWAKLYVFKRLRFLGNKNLSALGVLLFLAIWHGTHIGYFFCFGLEFMDMETERRWSARLGKPVNAFIARQTGVAHVVFKAVWGVFTWLLTTSALYFAAVPFDLLQLDKSIQAVKAINYLGIYVMLALLFLDIFLSIVMPKKRSKSIKAE
;
A
#
# COMPACT_ATOMS: atom_id res chain seq x y z
N MET A 1 32.78 -12.33 24.60
CA MET A 1 31.55 -12.34 23.78
C MET A 1 30.38 -11.71 24.51
N GLU A 2 30.12 -12.11 25.77
CA GLU A 2 29.05 -11.54 26.60
C GLU A 2 29.21 -10.03 26.90
N SER A 3 30.43 -9.57 27.20
CA SER A 3 30.72 -8.13 27.38
C SER A 3 30.46 -7.28 26.14
N ILE A 4 30.80 -7.80 24.95
CA ILE A 4 30.60 -7.12 23.66
C ILE A 4 29.12 -7.07 23.30
N LEU A 5 28.39 -8.17 23.49
CA LEU A 5 26.94 -8.20 23.24
C LEU A 5 26.19 -7.25 24.18
N ARG A 6 26.60 -7.21 25.45
CA ARG A 6 26.07 -6.26 26.43
C ARG A 6 26.37 -4.82 26.03
N GLN A 7 27.60 -4.51 25.66
CA GLN A 7 27.98 -3.16 25.21
C GLN A 7 27.26 -2.74 23.93
N ALA A 8 27.10 -3.65 22.97
CA ALA A 8 26.30 -3.41 21.78
C ALA A 8 24.84 -3.10 22.13
N HIS A 9 24.25 -3.84 23.07
CA HIS A 9 22.85 -3.66 23.47
C HIS A 9 22.59 -2.40 24.30
N GLU A 10 23.49 -2.09 25.24
CA GLU A 10 23.32 -0.99 26.21
C GLU A 10 23.85 0.36 25.69
N GLN A 11 24.80 0.36 24.75
CA GLN A 11 25.46 1.60 24.30
C GLN A 11 25.33 1.81 22.80
N TRP A 12 25.81 0.87 21.97
CA TRP A 12 25.97 1.13 20.53
C TRP A 12 24.65 1.15 19.76
N LEU A 13 23.76 0.17 19.99
CA LEU A 13 22.48 0.11 19.30
C LEU A 13 21.55 1.27 19.69
N PRO A 14 21.37 1.60 20.99
CA PRO A 14 20.62 2.80 21.37
C PRO A 14 21.19 4.07 20.72
N ALA A 15 22.50 4.27 20.79
CA ALA A 15 23.14 5.47 20.23
C ALA A 15 23.02 5.55 18.69
N TRP A 16 23.05 4.41 18.00
CA TRP A 16 22.92 4.37 16.55
C TRP A 16 21.50 4.68 16.09
N PHE A 17 20.49 4.07 16.73
CA PHE A 17 19.09 4.12 16.29
C PHE A 17 18.27 5.25 16.91
N ALA A 18 18.74 5.87 18.00
CA ALA A 18 18.05 7.03 18.58
C ALA A 18 17.93 8.16 17.54
N PRO A 19 16.75 8.80 17.42
CA PRO A 19 16.57 9.95 16.55
C PRO A 19 17.62 11.03 16.84
N LYS A 20 18.30 11.49 15.79
CA LYS A 20 19.34 12.52 15.93
C LYS A 20 18.71 13.90 15.90
N ALA A 21 19.35 14.84 16.58
CA ALA A 21 18.99 16.25 16.44
C ALA A 21 19.07 16.65 14.95
N PRO A 22 18.10 17.45 14.44
CA PRO A 22 18.18 18.00 13.10
C PRO A 22 19.47 18.78 12.89
N SER A 23 19.95 18.82 11.64
CA SER A 23 21.12 19.61 11.28
C SER A 23 20.86 21.08 11.59
N PRO A 24 21.81 21.80 12.21
CA PRO A 24 21.60 23.19 12.64
C PRO A 24 21.26 24.15 11.49
N TYR A 25 21.51 23.76 10.24
CA TYR A 25 21.24 24.54 9.04
C TYR A 25 20.37 23.81 8.02
N LEU A 26 19.61 22.79 8.44
CA LEU A 26 18.85 21.90 7.54
C LEU A 26 17.99 22.66 6.53
N ASP A 27 17.33 23.71 7.00
CA ASP A 27 16.43 24.56 6.22
C ASP A 27 16.50 26.04 6.64
N TYR A 28 17.63 26.42 7.25
CA TYR A 28 17.86 27.75 7.83
C TYR A 28 16.76 28.19 8.82
N GLY A 29 16.11 27.24 9.51
CA GLY A 29 15.08 27.52 10.52
C GLY A 29 13.68 27.77 9.95
N LEU A 30 13.45 27.49 8.66
CA LEU A 30 12.16 27.68 8.01
C LEU A 30 11.05 26.85 8.68
N THR A 31 11.25 25.55 8.90
CA THR A 31 10.26 24.67 9.53
C THR A 31 9.98 25.08 10.97
N ALA A 32 11.01 25.44 11.74
CA ALA A 32 10.85 25.93 13.11
C ALA A 32 10.03 27.24 13.16
N THR A 33 10.32 28.18 12.26
CA THR A 33 9.59 29.46 12.17
C THR A 33 8.13 29.24 11.78
N LEU A 34 7.86 28.39 10.79
CA LEU A 34 6.50 28.05 10.39
C LEU A 34 5.73 27.30 11.49
N SER A 35 6.41 26.43 12.24
CA SER A 35 5.84 25.72 13.40
C SER A 35 5.38 26.70 14.47
N GLN A 36 6.26 27.62 14.87
CA GLN A 36 5.96 28.66 15.87
C GLN A 36 4.78 29.55 15.45
N ASN A 37 4.70 29.92 14.16
CA ASN A 37 3.66 30.81 13.66
C ASN A 37 2.32 30.12 13.40
N SER A 38 2.31 28.83 13.04
CA SER A 38 1.09 28.09 12.69
C SER A 38 0.53 27.25 13.84
N GLY A 39 1.34 26.94 14.86
CA GLY A 39 1.01 25.98 15.91
C GLY A 39 1.04 24.52 15.45
N ILE A 40 1.41 24.24 14.20
CA ILE A 40 1.55 22.87 13.68
C ILE A 40 2.92 22.32 14.11
N PRO A 41 2.99 21.11 14.68
CA PRO A 41 4.27 20.51 15.07
C PRO A 41 5.28 20.48 13.94
N GLU A 42 6.52 20.87 14.22
CA GLU A 42 7.62 20.95 13.23
C GLU A 42 7.80 19.66 12.42
N PRO A 43 7.75 18.43 12.99
CA PRO A 43 7.83 17.20 12.20
C PRO A 43 6.69 17.06 11.18
N SER A 44 5.47 17.47 11.54
CA SER A 44 4.31 17.44 10.64
C SER A 44 4.47 18.42 9.47
N LEU A 45 5.00 19.62 9.74
CA LEU A 45 5.33 20.58 8.69
C LEU A 45 6.44 20.08 7.77
N ARG A 46 7.50 19.49 8.33
CA ARG A 46 8.60 18.91 7.54
C ARG A 46 8.12 17.77 6.64
N LEU A 47 7.23 16.91 7.14
CA LEU A 47 6.56 15.88 6.33
C LEU A 47 5.77 16.50 5.17
N LEU A 48 4.90 17.48 5.47
CA LEU A 48 4.05 18.12 4.48
C LEU A 48 4.88 18.86 3.41
N LEU A 49 5.88 19.64 3.82
CA LEU A 49 6.77 20.38 2.91
C LEU A 49 7.57 19.42 2.02
N THR A 50 8.07 18.30 2.56
CA THR A 50 8.73 17.27 1.76
C THR A 50 7.79 16.71 0.68
N VAL A 51 6.55 16.36 1.04
CA VAL A 51 5.57 15.82 0.09
C VAL A 51 5.18 16.87 -0.97
N LEU A 52 4.98 18.13 -0.57
CA LEU A 52 4.64 19.23 -1.47
C LEU A 52 5.79 19.60 -2.41
N ALA A 53 7.05 19.53 -1.96
CA ALA A 53 8.24 19.76 -2.79
C ALA A 53 8.31 18.78 -3.98
N GLY A 54 7.66 17.62 -3.90
CA GLY A 54 7.52 16.71 -5.02
C GLY A 54 6.87 17.34 -6.26
N TYR A 55 5.93 18.27 -6.11
CA TYR A 55 5.25 18.92 -7.24
C TYR A 55 6.20 19.75 -8.12
N PRO A 56 6.90 20.79 -7.60
CA PRO A 56 7.83 21.56 -8.41
C PRO A 56 9.00 20.72 -8.93
N ILE A 57 9.52 19.75 -8.16
CA ILE A 57 10.58 18.84 -8.60
C ILE A 57 10.11 17.97 -9.77
N SER A 58 8.87 17.48 -9.72
CA SER A 58 8.28 16.66 -10.79
C SER A 58 7.96 17.46 -12.05
N ILE A 59 7.49 18.71 -11.88
CA ILE A 59 7.32 19.66 -13.01
C ILE A 59 8.67 19.92 -13.67
N PHE A 60 9.71 20.23 -12.89
CA PHE A 60 11.05 20.42 -13.41
C PHE A 60 11.55 19.18 -14.16
N TYR A 61 11.36 17.98 -13.59
CA TYR A 61 11.68 16.72 -14.27
C TYR A 61 10.98 16.61 -15.63
N ARG A 62 9.67 16.86 -15.67
CA ARG A 62 8.89 16.80 -16.92
C ARG A 62 9.40 17.79 -17.96
N LEU A 63 9.70 19.03 -17.56
CA LEU A 63 10.16 20.07 -18.48
C LEU A 63 11.53 19.75 -19.10
N ILE A 64 12.41 19.04 -18.38
CA ILE A 64 13.77 18.73 -18.83
C ILE A 64 13.87 17.35 -19.49
N PHE A 65 13.26 16.32 -18.90
CA PHE A 65 13.47 14.91 -19.24
C PHE A 65 12.34 14.28 -20.04
N LEU A 66 11.19 14.96 -20.18
CA LEU A 66 10.01 14.51 -20.92
C LEU A 66 9.62 15.48 -22.06
N ASN A 67 10.60 16.25 -22.56
CA ASN A 67 10.45 17.22 -23.64
C ASN A 67 10.98 16.71 -25.01
N LYS A 68 10.99 17.57 -26.05
CA LYS A 68 11.39 17.19 -27.42
C LYS A 68 12.83 16.69 -27.55
N THR A 69 13.70 17.02 -26.60
CA THR A 69 15.09 16.58 -26.55
C THR A 69 15.31 15.31 -25.70
N SER A 70 14.25 14.67 -25.21
CA SER A 70 14.35 13.49 -24.33
C SER A 70 15.03 12.28 -24.97
N SER A 71 15.03 12.19 -26.31
CA SER A 71 15.77 11.17 -27.05
C SER A 71 17.30 11.32 -26.93
N ILE A 72 17.78 12.52 -26.60
CA ILE A 72 19.19 12.84 -26.36
C ILE A 72 19.57 12.53 -24.91
N VAL A 73 18.61 12.65 -23.99
CA VAL A 73 18.85 12.42 -22.56
C VAL A 73 18.78 10.91 -22.27
N GLY A 74 19.94 10.34 -21.95
CA GLY A 74 20.05 8.92 -21.65
C GLY A 74 19.38 8.50 -20.34
N GLU A 75 19.17 7.20 -20.19
CA GLU A 75 18.64 6.58 -18.97
C GLU A 75 19.45 6.98 -17.72
N SER A 76 20.78 7.01 -17.83
CA SER A 76 21.68 7.37 -16.72
C SER A 76 21.41 8.78 -16.18
N ALA A 77 21.10 9.74 -17.06
CA ALA A 77 20.78 11.11 -16.65
C ALA A 77 19.44 11.19 -15.91
N ARG A 78 18.41 10.47 -16.39
CA ARG A 78 17.12 10.35 -15.67
C ARG A 78 17.29 9.71 -14.30
N ASN A 79 18.09 8.64 -14.20
CA ASN A 79 18.40 8.03 -12.92
C ASN A 79 19.17 8.97 -11.98
N SER A 80 20.16 9.71 -12.52
CA SER A 80 20.96 10.66 -11.74
C SER A 80 20.11 11.78 -11.15
N PHE A 81 19.12 12.27 -11.91
CA PHE A 81 18.15 13.23 -11.40
C PHE A 81 17.39 12.67 -10.18
N PHE A 82 16.84 11.46 -10.27
CA PHE A 82 16.09 10.85 -9.17
C PHE A 82 16.96 10.49 -7.98
N LEU A 83 18.20 10.05 -8.22
CA LEU A 83 19.18 9.82 -7.17
C LEU A 83 19.47 11.12 -6.40
N VAL A 84 19.82 12.20 -7.09
CA VAL A 84 20.22 13.46 -6.44
C VAL A 84 19.03 14.10 -5.75
N SER A 85 17.91 14.29 -6.45
CA SER A 85 16.70 14.89 -5.87
C SER A 85 16.12 14.05 -4.72
N GLY A 86 16.14 12.73 -4.86
CA GLY A 86 15.69 11.79 -3.82
C GLY A 86 16.53 11.85 -2.54
N LEU A 87 17.87 11.87 -2.67
CA LEU A 87 18.77 12.01 -1.53
C LEU A 87 18.61 13.39 -0.86
N LEU A 88 18.47 14.47 -1.63
CA LEU A 88 18.26 15.81 -1.09
C LEU A 88 16.93 15.91 -0.32
N MET A 89 15.84 15.39 -0.87
CA MET A 89 14.53 15.36 -0.19
C MET A 89 14.55 14.49 1.06
N SER A 90 15.18 13.32 0.97
CA SER A 90 15.34 12.43 2.12
C SER A 90 16.23 13.04 3.20
N TYR A 91 17.25 13.81 2.83
CA TYR A 91 18.07 14.55 3.80
C TYR A 91 17.27 15.68 4.43
N PHE A 92 16.52 16.45 3.65
CA PHE A 92 15.64 17.49 4.19
C PHE A 92 14.63 16.93 5.20
N PHE A 93 14.08 15.72 4.98
CA PHE A 93 13.16 15.09 5.92
C PHE A 93 13.85 14.47 7.14
N ASN A 94 14.91 13.68 6.95
CA ASN A 94 15.53 12.89 8.02
C ASN A 94 16.75 13.55 8.68
N SER A 95 17.30 14.62 8.10
CA SER A 95 18.61 15.13 8.48
C SER A 95 19.68 13.99 8.43
N PHE A 96 20.55 13.92 9.44
CA PHE A 96 21.55 12.87 9.63
C PHE A 96 20.97 11.45 9.78
N ASP A 97 19.67 11.31 10.07
CA ASP A 97 19.03 10.00 10.13
C ASP A 97 18.77 9.39 8.74
N ILE A 98 19.06 10.10 7.64
CA ILE A 98 19.13 9.52 6.29
C ILE A 98 20.06 8.30 6.21
N ILE A 99 21.03 8.20 7.13
CA ILE A 99 21.94 7.06 7.20
C ILE A 99 21.22 5.72 7.37
N HIS A 100 20.04 5.69 8.00
CA HIS A 100 19.27 4.47 8.23
C HIS A 100 18.70 3.89 6.91
N PRO A 101 17.90 4.63 6.13
CA PRO A 101 17.43 4.12 4.84
C PRO A 101 18.57 3.88 3.84
N LEU A 102 19.68 4.65 3.93
CA LEU A 102 20.87 4.41 3.11
C LEU A 102 21.53 3.07 3.47
N THR A 103 21.71 2.79 4.76
CA THR A 103 22.30 1.54 5.25
C THR A 103 21.50 0.35 4.77
N THR A 104 20.17 0.41 4.86
CA THR A 104 19.31 -0.70 4.40
C THR A 104 19.30 -0.86 2.88
N CYS A 105 19.34 0.23 2.12
CA CYS A 105 19.48 0.20 0.67
C CYS A 105 20.81 -0.42 0.21
N VAL A 106 21.93 0.15 0.68
CA VAL A 106 23.28 -0.30 0.31
C VAL A 106 23.54 -1.71 0.82
N GLY A 107 23.14 -2.03 2.05
CA GLY A 107 23.27 -3.35 2.64
C GLY A 107 22.52 -4.41 1.83
N THR A 108 21.29 -4.13 1.41
CA THR A 108 20.51 -5.05 0.55
C THR A 108 21.16 -5.28 -0.80
N TRP A 109 21.67 -4.22 -1.43
CA TRP A 109 22.39 -4.33 -2.69
C TRP A 109 23.67 -5.16 -2.54
N LEU A 110 24.45 -4.93 -1.48
CA LEU A 110 25.65 -5.70 -1.15
C LEU A 110 25.34 -7.17 -0.89
N ILE A 111 24.28 -7.48 -0.13
CA ILE A 111 23.82 -8.86 0.09
C ILE A 111 23.56 -9.56 -1.24
N CYS A 112 22.80 -8.91 -2.13
CA CYS A 112 22.50 -9.46 -3.45
C CYS A 112 23.78 -9.62 -4.29
N ARG A 113 24.68 -8.63 -4.28
CA ARG A 113 25.94 -8.65 -5.02
C ARG A 113 26.89 -9.75 -4.55
N ILE A 114 27.10 -9.89 -3.25
CA ILE A 114 27.96 -10.90 -2.64
C ILE A 114 27.43 -12.29 -2.94
N VAL A 115 26.13 -12.54 -2.77
CA VAL A 115 25.53 -13.83 -3.11
C VAL A 115 25.63 -14.11 -4.61
N ALA A 116 25.46 -13.12 -5.49
CA ALA A 116 25.67 -13.30 -6.92
C ALA A 116 27.10 -13.74 -7.27
N LEU A 117 28.09 -13.31 -6.49
CA LEU A 117 29.51 -13.65 -6.69
C LEU A 117 29.87 -15.00 -6.07
N VAL A 118 29.44 -15.26 -4.83
CA VAL A 118 29.88 -16.42 -4.04
C VAL A 118 28.95 -17.63 -4.21
N ALA A 119 27.66 -17.41 -4.43
CA ALA A 119 26.65 -18.46 -4.57
C ALA A 119 25.62 -18.15 -5.68
N PRO A 120 26.05 -18.00 -6.96
CA PRO A 120 25.20 -17.54 -8.07
C PRO A 120 23.96 -18.42 -8.34
N LYS A 121 24.00 -19.69 -7.94
CA LYS A 121 22.88 -20.66 -8.08
C LYS A 121 21.94 -20.68 -6.86
N ASN A 122 22.16 -19.85 -5.85
CA ASN A 122 21.35 -19.81 -4.63
C ASN A 122 20.93 -18.37 -4.32
N ARG A 123 20.19 -17.73 -5.24
CA ARG A 123 19.66 -16.38 -5.00
C ARG A 123 18.57 -16.35 -3.92
N SER A 124 17.99 -17.49 -3.56
CA SER A 124 17.13 -17.61 -2.37
C SER A 124 17.84 -17.22 -1.08
N LEU A 125 19.14 -17.51 -0.96
CA LEU A 125 19.94 -17.05 0.18
C LEU A 125 19.97 -15.52 0.27
N ALA A 126 20.16 -14.82 -0.87
CA ALA A 126 20.13 -13.37 -0.90
C ALA A 126 18.79 -12.81 -0.42
N SER A 127 17.68 -13.38 -0.89
CA SER A 127 16.34 -12.95 -0.46
C SER A 127 16.11 -13.19 1.03
N SER A 128 16.50 -14.34 1.57
CA SER A 128 16.31 -14.65 3.00
C SER A 128 17.15 -13.74 3.89
N VAL A 129 18.42 -13.51 3.52
CA VAL A 129 19.31 -12.60 4.27
C VAL A 129 18.84 -11.16 4.15
N ALA A 130 18.43 -10.72 2.95
CA ALA A 130 17.85 -9.38 2.75
C ALA A 130 16.56 -9.19 3.56
N PHE A 131 15.70 -10.20 3.64
CA PHE A 131 14.50 -10.15 4.48
C PHE A 131 14.86 -9.97 5.95
N ALA A 132 15.72 -10.85 6.49
CA ALA A 132 16.14 -10.79 7.88
C ALA A 132 16.84 -9.45 8.21
N PHE A 133 17.69 -8.96 7.31
CA PHE A 133 18.38 -7.69 7.46
C PHE A 133 17.39 -6.51 7.50
N ASN A 134 16.53 -6.34 6.48
CA ASN A 134 15.63 -5.19 6.42
C ASN A 134 14.56 -5.21 7.51
N PHE A 135 13.98 -6.38 7.79
CA PHE A 135 12.94 -6.51 8.79
C PHE A 135 13.52 -6.39 10.20
N GLY A 136 14.64 -7.06 10.48
CA GLY A 136 15.36 -6.95 11.74
C GLY A 136 15.85 -5.52 12.02
N TYR A 137 16.35 -4.81 11.00
CA TYR A 137 16.74 -3.40 11.11
C TYR A 137 15.56 -2.51 11.46
N LEU A 138 14.42 -2.69 10.80
CA LEU A 138 13.19 -1.93 11.09
C LEU A 138 12.71 -2.18 12.53
N LEU A 139 12.67 -3.43 12.99
CA LEU A 139 12.25 -3.75 14.35
C LEU A 139 13.21 -3.21 15.41
N THR A 140 14.50 -3.22 15.12
CA THR A 140 15.50 -2.60 15.99
C THR A 140 15.34 -1.08 16.03
N ALA A 141 15.05 -0.45 14.88
CA ALA A 141 14.74 0.97 14.82
C ALA A 141 13.50 1.31 15.67
N TYR A 142 12.40 0.55 15.56
CA TYR A 142 11.23 0.78 16.42
C TYR A 142 11.55 0.62 17.90
N LYS A 143 12.34 -0.39 18.28
CA LYS A 143 12.71 -0.60 19.69
C LYS A 143 13.42 0.59 20.32
N TYR A 144 14.24 1.31 19.55
CA TYR A 144 15.10 2.38 20.08
C TYR A 144 14.67 3.79 19.68
N ALA A 145 13.77 3.94 18.69
CA ALA A 145 13.32 5.22 18.17
C ALA A 145 11.82 5.49 18.36
N ALA A 146 11.00 4.46 18.56
CA ALA A 146 9.56 4.65 18.74
C ALA A 146 9.24 5.12 20.16
N THR A 147 8.29 6.03 20.27
CA THR A 147 7.68 6.48 21.51
C THR A 147 6.35 5.75 21.74
N GLU A 148 5.70 6.10 22.86
CA GLU A 148 4.37 5.65 23.23
C GLU A 148 3.25 6.32 22.41
N GLU A 149 3.60 7.28 21.55
CA GLU A 149 2.70 8.03 20.67
C GLU A 149 3.11 7.87 19.19
N TYR A 150 2.31 8.44 18.29
CA TYR A 150 2.61 8.40 16.86
C TYR A 150 3.75 9.36 16.49
N ASP A 151 4.91 8.81 16.15
CA ASP A 151 6.09 9.60 15.79
C ASP A 151 6.18 9.90 14.29
N ILE A 152 6.53 11.15 13.97
CA ILE A 152 6.97 11.56 12.64
C ILE A 152 8.49 11.70 12.68
N CYS A 153 9.20 10.62 12.36
CA CYS A 153 10.66 10.58 12.32
C CYS A 153 11.17 9.66 11.19
N TYR A 154 12.47 9.36 11.18
CA TYR A 154 13.09 8.59 10.09
C TYR A 154 12.53 7.18 9.92
N THR A 155 11.91 6.63 10.97
CA THR A 155 11.25 5.33 10.93
C THR A 155 10.11 5.29 9.91
N MET A 156 9.49 6.43 9.57
CA MET A 156 8.48 6.53 8.51
C MET A 156 9.05 6.14 7.15
N GLN A 157 10.16 6.77 6.73
CA GLN A 157 10.83 6.37 5.49
C GLN A 157 11.38 4.95 5.61
N GLN A 158 11.95 4.58 6.76
CA GLN A 158 12.53 3.25 6.97
C GLN A 158 11.47 2.13 6.82
N CYS A 159 10.23 2.39 7.23
CA CYS A 159 9.09 1.50 7.09
C CYS A 159 8.74 1.24 5.62
N VAL A 160 8.69 2.30 4.80
CA VAL A 160 8.48 2.21 3.33
C VAL A 160 9.67 1.52 2.66
N GLN A 161 10.89 1.89 3.04
CA GLN A 161 12.14 1.35 2.51
C GLN A 161 12.30 -0.15 2.81
N CYS A 162 11.87 -0.60 3.99
CA CYS A 162 11.90 -2.01 4.38
C CYS A 162 11.14 -2.89 3.37
N LEU A 163 9.88 -2.56 3.06
CA LEU A 163 9.10 -3.33 2.07
C LEU A 163 9.74 -3.28 0.68
N ARG A 164 10.23 -2.10 0.28
CA ARG A 164 10.86 -1.90 -1.03
C ARG A 164 12.10 -2.78 -1.22
N MET A 165 12.94 -2.87 -0.19
CA MET A 165 14.17 -3.66 -0.20
C MET A 165 13.93 -5.17 -0.02
N ILE A 166 12.92 -5.56 0.77
CA ILE A 166 12.46 -6.95 0.82
C ILE A 166 11.96 -7.39 -0.55
N GLY A 167 11.11 -6.59 -1.19
CA GLY A 167 10.61 -6.85 -2.54
C GLY A 167 11.74 -6.98 -3.55
N TYR A 168 12.71 -6.06 -3.51
CA TYR A 168 13.91 -6.10 -4.37
C TYR A 168 14.71 -7.39 -4.22
N GLY A 169 14.96 -7.84 -2.98
CA GLY A 169 15.66 -9.11 -2.71
C GLY A 169 14.90 -10.33 -3.24
N MET A 170 13.57 -10.33 -3.10
CA MET A 170 12.70 -11.38 -3.63
C MET A 170 12.64 -11.36 -5.16
N ASP A 171 12.64 -10.19 -5.79
CA ASP A 171 12.69 -10.05 -7.24
C ASP A 171 14.03 -10.55 -7.81
N PHE A 172 15.14 -10.31 -7.11
CA PHE A 172 16.45 -10.86 -7.46
C PHE A 172 16.50 -12.39 -7.37
N MET A 173 15.86 -12.97 -6.35
CA MET A 173 15.66 -14.42 -6.24
C MET A 173 14.85 -14.96 -7.41
N ASP A 174 13.73 -14.34 -7.74
CA ASP A 174 12.85 -14.79 -8.82
C ASP A 174 13.53 -14.67 -10.22
N GLY A 175 14.51 -13.77 -10.35
CA GLY A 175 15.34 -13.61 -11.55
C GLY A 175 16.42 -14.69 -11.73
N GLN A 176 16.51 -15.68 -10.84
CA GLN A 176 17.47 -16.77 -10.99
C GLN A 176 17.18 -17.57 -12.29
N PRO A 177 18.19 -17.81 -13.15
CA PRO A 177 18.03 -18.66 -14.33
C PRO A 177 17.52 -20.04 -13.91
N LYS A 178 16.36 -20.43 -14.43
CA LYS A 178 15.84 -21.78 -14.21
C LYS A 178 16.73 -22.76 -14.97
N ALA A 179 17.07 -23.89 -14.36
CA ALA A 179 17.69 -24.98 -15.09
C ALA A 179 16.79 -25.35 -16.28
N PRO A 180 17.37 -25.71 -17.45
CA PRO A 180 16.56 -26.24 -18.55
C PRO A 180 15.74 -27.41 -17.99
N LYS A 181 14.42 -27.31 -18.08
CA LYS A 181 13.56 -28.44 -17.69
C LYS A 181 14.01 -29.62 -18.54
N LYS A 182 14.56 -30.67 -17.92
CA LYS A 182 14.52 -32.00 -18.56
C LYS A 182 13.05 -32.22 -18.90
N ALA A 183 12.77 -32.50 -20.17
CA ALA A 183 11.43 -32.88 -20.59
C ALA A 183 11.03 -34.08 -19.72
N ALA A 184 10.24 -33.82 -18.68
CA ALA A 184 9.57 -34.88 -17.97
C ALA A 184 8.60 -35.43 -19.01
N ALA A 185 8.81 -36.69 -19.40
CA ALA A 185 7.82 -37.44 -20.15
C ALA A 185 6.51 -37.33 -19.38
N VAL A 186 5.60 -36.52 -19.92
CA VAL A 186 4.22 -36.52 -19.50
C VAL A 186 3.67 -37.80 -20.09
N GLU A 187 3.42 -38.80 -19.25
CA GLU A 187 2.48 -39.87 -19.60
C GLU A 187 1.14 -39.20 -19.87
N GLU A 188 0.82 -39.01 -21.14
CA GLU A 188 -0.49 -38.60 -21.60
C GLU A 188 -1.49 -39.72 -21.28
N LYS A 189 -2.26 -39.55 -20.21
CA LYS A 189 -3.60 -40.13 -20.18
C LYS A 189 -4.42 -39.44 -21.27
N LYS A 190 -4.60 -40.14 -22.40
CA LYS A 190 -5.59 -39.78 -23.44
C LYS A 190 -6.96 -39.67 -22.80
N VAL A 191 -7.44 -38.44 -22.66
CA VAL A 191 -8.86 -38.14 -22.55
C VAL A 191 -9.22 -37.47 -23.88
N ASP A 192 -9.94 -38.20 -24.73
CA ASP A 192 -10.44 -37.69 -26.00
C ASP A 192 -11.49 -36.62 -25.73
N THR A 193 -11.04 -35.37 -25.66
CA THR A 193 -11.89 -34.19 -25.85
C THR A 193 -11.14 -33.25 -26.78
N PRO A 194 -11.76 -32.74 -27.86
CA PRO A 194 -11.09 -31.82 -28.75
C PRO A 194 -10.64 -30.61 -27.95
N ALA A 195 -9.34 -30.37 -27.91
CA ALA A 195 -8.78 -29.18 -27.30
C ALA A 195 -9.41 -27.95 -28.00
N PRO A 196 -9.98 -26.99 -27.25
CA PRO A 196 -10.33 -25.72 -27.85
C PRO A 196 -9.04 -25.12 -28.42
N ALA A 197 -9.12 -24.64 -29.66
CA ALA A 197 -8.03 -23.94 -30.33
C ALA A 197 -7.37 -22.93 -29.36
N PRO A 198 -6.04 -22.74 -29.41
CA PRO A 198 -5.36 -21.80 -28.55
C PRO A 198 -6.06 -20.45 -28.67
N ALA A 199 -6.70 -20.03 -27.57
CA ALA A 199 -7.38 -18.74 -27.53
C ALA A 199 -6.36 -17.68 -27.93
N ALA A 200 -6.68 -16.92 -28.98
CA ALA A 200 -5.90 -15.77 -29.39
C ALA A 200 -5.56 -14.93 -28.16
N ALA A 201 -4.30 -14.53 -28.03
CA ALA A 201 -3.87 -13.66 -26.94
C ALA A 201 -4.84 -12.47 -26.86
N PRO A 202 -5.41 -12.17 -25.68
CA PRO A 202 -6.31 -11.03 -25.55
C PRO A 202 -5.56 -9.78 -25.99
N ALA A 203 -6.21 -8.92 -26.78
CA ALA A 203 -5.68 -7.63 -27.21
C ALA A 203 -5.08 -6.87 -26.00
N PRO A 204 -4.02 -6.07 -26.18
CA PRO A 204 -3.38 -5.35 -25.08
C PRO A 204 -4.33 -4.29 -24.53
N GLY A 205 -5.14 -4.69 -23.55
CA GLY A 205 -5.98 -3.82 -22.75
C GLY A 205 -5.21 -3.36 -21.52
N ARG A 206 -5.56 -2.15 -21.04
CA ARG A 206 -5.20 -1.58 -19.74
C ARG A 206 -4.88 -2.62 -18.66
N ASP A 207 -3.73 -2.49 -18.01
CA ASP A 207 -3.38 -3.31 -16.85
C ASP A 207 -4.23 -2.94 -15.62
N LYS A 208 -4.50 -3.94 -14.77
CA LYS A 208 -5.22 -3.71 -13.52
C LYS A 208 -4.34 -2.89 -12.59
N THR A 209 -4.82 -1.71 -12.22
CA THR A 209 -4.21 -0.84 -11.21
C THR A 209 -4.14 -1.55 -9.85
N PRO A 210 -2.98 -1.52 -9.15
CA PRO A 210 -1.71 -0.91 -9.53
C PRO A 210 -0.86 -1.76 -10.49
N ILE A 211 -0.11 -1.12 -11.37
CA ILE A 211 0.65 -1.77 -12.46
C ILE A 211 1.99 -2.37 -12.03
N SER A 212 2.46 -2.01 -10.84
CA SER A 212 3.85 -2.24 -10.47
C SER A 212 4.22 -3.71 -10.21
N PHE A 213 3.23 -4.53 -9.84
CA PHE A 213 3.44 -5.91 -9.38
C PHE A 213 2.96 -6.93 -10.43
N GLY A 214 3.24 -6.63 -11.70
CA GLY A 214 2.96 -7.47 -12.88
C GLY A 214 3.76 -8.78 -12.91
N ARG A 215 3.73 -9.48 -14.05
CA ARG A 215 4.42 -10.78 -14.21
C ARG A 215 5.93 -10.67 -14.45
N ASP A 216 6.44 -9.45 -14.64
CA ASP A 216 7.78 -9.15 -15.14
C ASP A 216 8.63 -8.34 -14.15
N ILE A 217 8.45 -8.61 -12.86
CA ILE A 217 9.18 -8.00 -11.75
C ILE A 217 10.56 -8.63 -11.48
N ALA A 218 10.80 -9.84 -11.99
CA ALA A 218 12.00 -10.61 -11.68
C ALA A 218 13.29 -9.93 -12.18
N LEU A 219 14.29 -9.80 -11.31
CA LEU A 219 15.57 -9.15 -11.61
C LEU A 219 16.62 -10.17 -12.05
N ALA A 220 16.64 -10.47 -13.35
CA ALA A 220 17.62 -11.37 -13.94
C ALA A 220 19.07 -10.86 -13.77
N LYS A 221 19.27 -9.56 -13.99
CA LYS A 221 20.54 -8.85 -13.78
C LYS A 221 20.38 -7.91 -12.59
N LEU A 222 21.41 -7.85 -11.74
CA LEU A 222 21.42 -6.93 -10.61
C LEU A 222 21.64 -5.50 -11.13
N PRO A 223 20.76 -4.55 -10.80
CA PRO A 223 20.96 -3.12 -11.08
C PRO A 223 22.24 -2.57 -10.48
N THR A 224 22.73 -1.47 -11.03
CA THR A 224 23.83 -0.70 -10.42
C THR A 224 23.41 -0.14 -9.07
N LEU A 225 24.38 0.17 -8.21
CA LEU A 225 24.08 0.80 -6.92
C LEU A 225 23.40 2.16 -7.10
N ALA A 226 23.81 2.94 -8.11
CA ALA A 226 23.18 4.22 -8.44
C ALA A 226 21.72 4.06 -8.87
N GLU A 227 21.38 3.06 -9.70
CA GLU A 227 19.98 2.77 -10.04
C GLU A 227 19.19 2.32 -8.82
N THR A 228 19.80 1.52 -7.95
CA THR A 228 19.15 1.02 -6.74
C THR A 228 18.85 2.15 -5.76
N ILE A 229 19.77 3.11 -5.59
CA ILE A 229 19.55 4.31 -4.76
C ILE A 229 18.48 5.21 -5.40
N GLY A 230 18.53 5.46 -6.71
CA GLY A 230 17.51 6.25 -7.40
C GLY A 230 16.09 5.66 -7.27
N TYR A 231 15.99 4.33 -7.31
CA TYR A 231 14.75 3.60 -7.03
C TYR A 231 14.31 3.69 -5.56
N ALA A 232 15.22 3.37 -4.64
CA ALA A 232 14.97 3.36 -3.20
C ALA A 232 14.53 4.74 -2.69
N PHE A 233 15.21 5.79 -3.14
CA PHE A 233 15.01 7.17 -2.72
C PHE A 233 14.14 7.96 -3.70
N PHE A 234 13.37 7.28 -4.56
CA PHE A 234 12.56 7.96 -5.57
C PHE A 234 11.75 9.12 -4.95
N PRO A 235 11.99 10.37 -5.36
CA PRO A 235 11.66 11.58 -4.59
C PRO A 235 10.17 11.72 -4.27
N PHE A 236 9.32 11.10 -5.11
CA PHE A 236 7.86 11.24 -5.02
C PHE A 236 7.19 10.14 -4.19
N ALA A 237 7.95 9.12 -3.75
CA ALA A 237 7.36 7.96 -3.09
C ALA A 237 8.25 7.28 -2.04
N PHE A 238 9.40 7.87 -1.68
CA PHE A 238 10.28 7.31 -0.66
C PHE A 238 9.72 7.42 0.77
N LEU A 239 8.89 8.43 1.03
CA LEU A 239 8.50 8.80 2.40
C LEU A 239 7.18 8.16 2.86
N VAL A 240 6.11 8.34 2.08
CA VAL A 240 4.76 7.82 2.42
C VAL A 240 4.25 6.77 1.42
N GLY A 241 5.09 6.37 0.46
CA GLY A 241 4.69 5.57 -0.71
C GLY A 241 4.18 6.44 -1.86
N PRO A 242 3.62 5.83 -2.93
CA PRO A 242 3.24 4.42 -3.05
C PRO A 242 4.41 3.43 -3.14
N GLN A 243 4.13 2.15 -2.87
CA GLN A 243 5.07 1.05 -3.14
C GLN A 243 5.09 0.70 -4.63
N PHE A 244 6.26 0.39 -5.18
CA PHE A 244 6.42 -0.08 -6.55
C PHE A 244 7.72 -0.90 -6.67
N SER A 245 7.81 -1.76 -7.68
CA SER A 245 8.94 -2.62 -8.01
C SER A 245 10.04 -1.88 -8.78
N PHE A 246 11.27 -2.42 -8.71
CA PHE A 246 12.38 -1.90 -9.51
C PHE A 246 12.11 -2.06 -11.02
N SER A 247 11.40 -3.11 -11.44
CA SER A 247 11.06 -3.32 -12.85
C SER A 247 10.24 -2.15 -13.42
N LEU A 248 9.25 -1.65 -12.67
CA LEU A 248 8.51 -0.46 -13.10
C LEU A 248 9.42 0.78 -13.17
N TYR A 249 10.28 0.97 -12.17
CA TYR A 249 11.26 2.07 -12.18
C TYR A 249 12.16 2.02 -13.42
N LYS A 250 12.70 0.84 -13.74
CA LYS A 250 13.58 0.61 -14.89
C LYS A 250 12.90 0.95 -16.20
N LYS A 251 11.68 0.42 -16.42
CA LYS A 251 10.88 0.73 -17.62
C LYS A 251 10.57 2.22 -17.75
N PHE A 252 10.36 2.90 -16.63
CA PHE A 252 10.12 4.33 -16.61
C PHE A 252 11.36 5.12 -17.03
N ILE A 253 12.53 4.85 -16.43
CA ILE A 253 13.77 5.57 -16.77
C ILE A 253 14.35 5.15 -18.15
N SER A 254 14.00 3.99 -18.67
CA SER A 254 14.32 3.57 -20.05
C SER A 254 13.31 4.07 -21.09
N MET A 255 12.23 4.75 -20.65
CA MET A 255 11.09 5.19 -21.48
C MET A 255 10.23 4.07 -22.07
N GLU A 256 10.54 2.80 -21.80
CA GLU A 256 9.73 1.65 -22.23
C GLU A 256 8.31 1.66 -21.67
N LEU A 257 8.09 2.29 -20.51
CA LEU A 257 6.76 2.43 -19.90
C LEU A 257 5.75 3.09 -20.84
N PHE A 258 6.19 3.99 -21.72
CA PHE A 258 5.32 4.71 -22.64
C PHE A 258 5.04 3.97 -23.95
N ASN A 259 5.70 2.82 -24.18
CA ASN A 259 5.56 2.01 -25.40
C ASN A 259 4.31 1.11 -25.36
N VAL A 260 3.15 1.69 -25.05
CA VAL A 260 1.86 1.00 -25.05
C VAL A 260 1.08 1.42 -26.31
N PRO A 261 0.63 0.49 -27.16
CA PRO A 261 -0.17 0.85 -28.33
C PRO A 261 -1.57 1.30 -27.91
N ILE A 262 -2.15 2.24 -28.67
CA ILE A 262 -3.55 2.64 -28.51
C ILE A 262 -4.44 1.43 -28.88
N PRO A 263 -5.48 1.09 -28.09
CA PRO A 263 -6.37 -0.01 -28.39
C PRO A 263 -7.00 0.09 -29.78
N ALA A 264 -7.05 -1.03 -30.50
CA ALA A 264 -7.67 -1.10 -31.82
C ALA A 264 -9.16 -0.69 -31.81
N SER A 265 -9.85 -0.85 -30.68
CA SER A 265 -11.24 -0.39 -30.49
C SER A 265 -11.38 1.13 -30.61
N ALA A 266 -10.31 1.88 -30.37
CA ALA A 266 -10.28 3.32 -30.54
C ALA A 266 -9.71 3.74 -31.91
N ALA A 267 -9.16 2.82 -32.71
CA ALA A 267 -8.52 3.16 -33.98
C ALA A 267 -9.50 3.86 -34.94
N GLY A 268 -9.09 5.01 -35.49
CA GLY A 268 -9.90 5.79 -36.43
C GLY A 268 -10.91 6.75 -35.78
N THR A 269 -11.14 6.66 -34.47
CA THR A 269 -11.95 7.64 -33.73
C THR A 269 -11.25 9.00 -33.65
N ASP A 270 -12.04 10.07 -33.51
CA ASP A 270 -11.48 11.41 -33.31
C ASP A 270 -10.74 11.50 -31.98
N GLU A 271 -11.14 10.73 -30.97
CA GLU A 271 -10.45 10.60 -29.69
C GLU A 271 -9.08 9.95 -29.82
N ALA A 272 -8.92 8.88 -30.62
CA ALA A 272 -7.60 8.27 -30.84
C ALA A 272 -6.68 9.17 -31.66
N LYS A 273 -7.22 9.88 -32.66
CA LYS A 273 -6.47 10.91 -33.39
C LYS A 273 -6.03 12.03 -32.45
N ALA A 274 -6.93 12.48 -31.57
CA ALA A 274 -6.64 13.50 -30.56
C ALA A 274 -5.61 13.00 -29.52
N ALA A 275 -5.66 11.75 -29.09
CA ALA A 275 -4.69 11.17 -28.16
C ALA A 275 -3.30 11.01 -28.79
N ALA A 276 -3.23 10.55 -30.04
CA ALA A 276 -1.99 10.48 -30.80
C ALA A 276 -1.42 11.89 -31.06
N ALA A 277 -2.26 12.87 -31.39
CA ALA A 277 -1.87 14.28 -31.54
C ALA A 277 -1.47 14.93 -30.21
N ALA A 278 -2.07 14.49 -29.10
CA ALA A 278 -1.74 14.89 -27.73
C ALA A 278 -0.64 13.99 -27.12
N THR A 279 0.26 13.47 -27.94
CA THR A 279 1.48 12.80 -27.50
C THR A 279 2.66 13.70 -27.82
N ALA A 280 3.43 14.09 -26.79
CA ALA A 280 4.67 14.84 -26.99
C ALA A 280 5.84 13.88 -26.80
N ASN A 281 6.55 13.54 -27.89
CA ASN A 281 7.74 12.67 -27.87
C ASN A 281 7.47 11.25 -27.39
N GLY A 282 6.35 10.67 -27.82
CA GLY A 282 5.93 9.34 -27.36
C GLY A 282 5.32 9.32 -25.96
N ILE A 283 5.24 10.47 -25.27
CA ILE A 283 4.68 10.57 -23.92
C ILE A 283 3.25 11.14 -24.01
N PRO A 284 2.24 10.41 -23.53
CA PRO A 284 0.87 10.89 -23.55
C PRO A 284 0.70 12.16 -22.69
N GLN A 285 -0.22 13.04 -23.09
CA GLN A 285 -0.62 14.19 -22.26
C GLN A 285 -1.74 13.82 -21.28
N GLY A 286 -2.16 14.76 -20.43
CA GLY A 286 -3.28 14.59 -19.50
C GLY A 286 -2.91 14.27 -18.06
N SER A 287 -1.62 14.02 -17.77
CA SER A 287 -1.13 13.81 -16.39
C SER A 287 -1.38 15.02 -15.50
N LEU A 288 -1.27 16.25 -16.02
CA LEU A 288 -1.51 17.48 -15.25
C LEU A 288 -2.93 17.50 -14.66
N ARG A 289 -3.96 17.18 -15.45
CA ARG A 289 -5.36 17.14 -14.97
C ARG A 289 -5.51 16.15 -13.81
N TYR A 290 -4.92 14.97 -13.93
CA TYR A 290 -4.98 13.96 -12.89
C TYR A 290 -4.19 14.39 -11.64
N ALA A 291 -3.00 14.96 -11.80
CA ALA A 291 -2.21 15.48 -10.68
C ALA A 291 -2.90 16.63 -9.94
N THR A 292 -3.56 17.54 -10.67
CA THR A 292 -4.38 18.61 -10.09
C THR A 292 -5.54 18.04 -9.28
N ARG A 293 -6.21 16.98 -9.79
CA ARG A 293 -7.23 16.25 -9.03
C ARG A 293 -6.65 15.65 -7.75
N CYS A 294 -5.48 15.01 -7.81
CA CYS A 294 -4.80 14.46 -6.64
C CYS A 294 -4.51 15.53 -5.60
N PHE A 295 -3.98 16.69 -6.02
CA PHE A 295 -3.68 17.80 -5.13
C PHE A 295 -4.93 18.29 -4.40
N PHE A 296 -5.98 18.67 -5.13
CA PHE A 296 -7.19 19.22 -4.50
C PHE A 296 -7.94 18.20 -3.66
N LEU A 297 -8.00 16.94 -4.10
CA LEU A 297 -8.65 15.88 -3.33
C LEU A 297 -7.86 15.55 -2.06
N GLY A 298 -6.54 15.54 -2.14
CA GLY A 298 -5.67 15.35 -0.99
C GLY A 298 -5.79 16.50 0.02
N VAL A 299 -5.78 17.75 -0.45
CA VAL A 299 -6.04 18.95 0.38
C VAL A 299 -7.42 18.88 1.03
N PHE A 300 -8.45 18.48 0.28
CA PHE A 300 -9.79 18.27 0.83
C PHE A 300 -9.79 17.26 1.97
N TYR A 301 -9.14 16.10 1.80
CA TYR A 301 -9.08 15.08 2.84
C TYR A 301 -8.28 15.50 4.07
N LEU A 302 -7.17 16.22 3.89
CA LEU A 302 -6.40 16.77 5.01
C LEU A 302 -7.21 17.84 5.76
N GLY A 303 -7.87 18.75 5.04
CA GLY A 303 -8.74 19.77 5.64
C GLY A 303 -9.92 19.15 6.37
N LEU A 304 -10.57 18.15 5.77
CA LEU A 304 -11.63 17.37 6.41
C LEU A 304 -11.12 16.65 7.66
N GLY A 305 -9.94 16.04 7.58
CA GLY A 305 -9.27 15.40 8.71
C GLY A 305 -8.97 16.38 9.86
N GLN A 306 -8.51 17.60 9.54
CA GLN A 306 -8.25 18.64 10.52
C GLN A 306 -9.52 19.10 11.23
N VAL A 307 -10.59 19.35 10.46
CA VAL A 307 -11.89 19.76 11.02
C VAL A 307 -12.48 18.66 11.89
N LEU A 308 -12.55 17.43 11.37
CA LEU A 308 -13.08 16.30 12.13
C LEU A 308 -12.22 15.95 13.34
N GLY A 309 -10.89 16.12 13.26
CA GLY A 309 -9.96 15.92 14.38
C GLY A 309 -10.23 16.85 15.55
N GLY A 310 -10.72 18.06 15.30
CA GLY A 310 -11.16 18.98 16.36
C GLY A 310 -12.44 18.52 17.08
N PHE A 311 -13.35 17.84 16.38
CA PHE A 311 -14.61 17.33 16.96
C PHE A 311 -14.48 15.93 17.57
N PHE A 312 -13.66 15.08 16.97
CA PHE A 312 -13.54 13.66 17.31
C PHE A 312 -12.09 13.22 17.59
N PRO A 313 -11.33 13.94 18.44
CA PRO A 313 -9.94 13.58 18.72
C PRO A 313 -9.88 12.22 19.44
N THR A 314 -8.92 11.38 19.06
CA THR A 314 -8.79 10.02 19.63
C THR A 314 -8.65 10.04 21.16
N ALA A 315 -7.91 11.02 21.70
CA ALA A 315 -7.70 11.17 23.13
C ALA A 315 -9.01 11.42 23.91
N ALA A 316 -10.05 11.99 23.29
CA ALA A 316 -11.33 12.22 23.97
C ALA A 316 -12.01 10.91 24.38
N LEU A 317 -11.76 9.79 23.68
CA LEU A 317 -12.33 8.48 24.03
C LEU A 317 -11.83 7.95 25.40
N LEU A 318 -10.74 8.51 25.93
CA LEU A 318 -10.14 8.12 27.20
C LEU A 318 -10.60 9.00 28.38
N GLY A 319 -11.31 10.10 28.10
CA GLY A 319 -11.72 11.08 29.10
C GLY A 319 -12.96 10.70 29.89
N LYS A 320 -13.08 11.18 31.14
CA LYS A 320 -14.29 11.00 31.96
C LYS A 320 -15.53 11.63 31.33
N ALA A 321 -15.37 12.81 30.71
CA ALA A 321 -16.45 13.51 30.01
C ALA A 321 -17.05 12.68 28.86
N PHE A 322 -16.29 11.76 28.26
CA PHE A 322 -16.82 10.84 27.26
C PHE A 322 -17.74 9.79 27.89
N LEU A 323 -17.41 9.29 29.09
CA LEU A 323 -18.20 8.30 29.82
C LEU A 323 -19.52 8.85 30.37
N GLU A 324 -19.58 10.16 30.62
CA GLU A 324 -20.79 10.87 31.07
C GLU A 324 -21.84 11.04 29.97
N ARG A 325 -21.47 10.82 28.70
CA ARG A 325 -22.40 10.90 27.56
C ARG A 325 -23.32 9.69 27.49
N SER A 326 -24.47 9.87 26.84
CA SER A 326 -25.39 8.76 26.59
C SER A 326 -24.72 7.67 25.76
N TYR A 327 -25.22 6.44 25.85
CA TYR A 327 -24.63 5.30 25.14
C TYR A 327 -24.58 5.51 23.63
N LEU A 328 -25.67 6.03 23.02
CA LEU A 328 -25.74 6.25 21.58
C LEU A 328 -24.76 7.34 21.11
N GLU A 329 -24.60 8.40 21.89
CA GLU A 329 -23.59 9.43 21.61
C GLU A 329 -22.18 8.86 21.66
N ARG A 330 -21.89 7.99 22.64
CA ARG A 330 -20.57 7.34 22.72
C ARG A 330 -20.28 6.48 21.48
N VAL A 331 -21.26 5.69 21.02
CA VAL A 331 -21.12 4.88 19.81
C VAL A 331 -20.91 5.77 18.57
N PHE A 332 -21.69 6.85 18.45
CA PHE A 332 -21.56 7.81 17.34
C PHE A 332 -20.18 8.47 17.31
N ILE A 333 -19.73 9.00 18.45
CA ILE A 333 -18.41 9.65 18.59
C ILE A 333 -17.30 8.65 18.27
N PHE A 334 -17.37 7.43 18.81
CA PHE A 334 -16.37 6.39 18.56
C PHE A 334 -16.26 6.05 17.06
N TRP A 335 -17.39 5.90 16.37
CA TRP A 335 -17.41 5.63 14.94
C TRP A 335 -16.78 6.77 14.13
N TRP A 336 -17.11 8.03 14.45
CA TRP A 336 -16.53 9.19 13.79
C TRP A 336 -15.05 9.42 14.12
N THR A 337 -14.60 9.08 15.33
CA THR A 337 -13.17 9.05 15.67
C THR A 337 -12.42 8.08 14.77
N GLY A 338 -12.93 6.85 14.60
CA GLY A 338 -12.33 5.86 13.69
C GLY A 338 -12.25 6.34 12.23
N LYS A 339 -13.29 6.99 11.71
CA LYS A 339 -13.26 7.65 10.40
C LYS A 339 -12.19 8.75 10.33
N THR A 340 -12.13 9.58 11.36
CA THR A 340 -11.23 10.72 11.44
C THR A 340 -9.75 10.30 11.40
N ILE A 341 -9.40 9.23 12.13
CA ILE A 341 -8.06 8.63 12.14
C ILE A 341 -7.60 8.29 10.73
N LEU A 342 -8.48 7.77 9.87
CA LEU A 342 -8.10 7.31 8.53
C LEU A 342 -7.95 8.44 7.50
N ASN A 343 -8.61 9.59 7.70
CA ASN A 343 -8.60 10.70 6.74
C ASN A 343 -7.21 11.29 6.51
N LYS A 344 -6.34 11.34 7.53
CA LYS A 344 -4.96 11.84 7.38
C LYS A 344 -4.17 11.03 6.34
N TYR A 345 -4.39 9.71 6.30
CA TYR A 345 -3.76 8.81 5.33
C TYR A 345 -4.34 9.00 3.92
N LEU A 346 -5.67 9.13 3.79
CA LEU A 346 -6.32 9.41 2.50
C LEU A 346 -5.77 10.70 1.88
N GLY A 347 -5.64 11.75 2.69
CA GLY A 347 -5.10 13.03 2.27
C GLY A 347 -3.65 12.93 1.83
N ILE A 348 -2.75 12.53 2.73
CA ILE A 348 -1.30 12.57 2.44
C ILE A 348 -0.89 11.63 1.30
N TRP A 349 -1.50 10.44 1.21
CA TRP A 349 -1.21 9.52 0.10
C TRP A 349 -1.74 10.04 -1.25
N THR A 350 -2.91 10.69 -1.26
CA THR A 350 -3.44 11.28 -2.48
C THR A 350 -2.59 12.48 -2.93
N ILE A 351 -2.09 13.31 -2.00
CA ILE A 351 -1.16 14.39 -2.35
C ILE A 351 0.14 13.83 -2.94
N ALA A 352 0.72 12.79 -2.32
CA ALA A 352 1.96 12.15 -2.79
C ALA A 352 1.81 11.46 -4.16
N GLU A 353 0.60 11.03 -4.55
CA GLU A 353 0.33 10.48 -5.87
C GLU A 353 0.50 11.52 -6.99
N GLY A 354 0.22 12.80 -6.74
CA GLY A 354 0.30 13.87 -7.74
C GLY A 354 1.70 14.03 -8.37
N PRO A 355 2.79 14.13 -7.58
CA PRO A 355 4.15 14.18 -8.11
C PRO A 355 4.55 12.92 -8.91
N CYS A 356 4.10 11.73 -8.51
CA CYS A 356 4.28 10.51 -9.32
C CYS A 356 3.57 10.63 -10.68
N VAL A 357 2.36 11.17 -10.70
CA VAL A 357 1.60 11.38 -11.93
C VAL A 357 2.30 12.38 -12.85
N LEU A 358 2.77 13.50 -12.30
CA LEU A 358 3.48 14.52 -13.06
C LEU A 358 4.79 13.97 -13.65
N SER A 359 5.49 13.07 -12.94
CA SER A 359 6.75 12.49 -13.42
C SER A 359 6.51 11.46 -14.51
N GLY A 360 5.30 10.92 -14.60
CA GLY A 360 4.86 10.01 -15.65
C GLY A 360 5.03 8.52 -15.33
N ILE A 361 5.61 8.17 -14.17
CA ILE A 361 5.77 6.76 -13.73
C ILE A 361 4.43 6.03 -13.53
N THR A 362 3.31 6.77 -13.43
CA THR A 362 1.98 6.20 -13.21
C THR A 362 1.18 5.91 -14.48
N PHE A 363 1.78 6.10 -15.66
CA PHE A 363 1.11 5.80 -16.92
C PHE A 363 0.68 4.33 -16.98
N ASN A 364 -0.60 4.08 -17.25
CA ASN A 364 -1.23 2.76 -17.24
C ASN A 364 -1.90 2.43 -18.60
N GLY A 365 -1.29 2.90 -19.68
CA GLY A 365 -1.84 2.71 -21.02
C GLY A 365 -3.06 3.60 -21.28
N TYR A 366 -3.96 3.10 -22.12
CA TYR A 366 -5.14 3.82 -22.59
C TYR A 366 -6.44 3.09 -22.26
N ASP A 367 -7.51 3.83 -22.04
CA ASP A 367 -8.85 3.27 -21.93
C ASP A 367 -9.42 2.81 -23.28
N ALA A 368 -10.64 2.26 -23.28
CA ALA A 368 -11.29 1.75 -24.48
C ALA A 368 -11.53 2.83 -25.55
N GLN A 369 -11.53 4.10 -25.15
CA GLN A 369 -11.69 5.29 -26.00
C GLN A 369 -10.33 5.88 -26.43
N GLY A 370 -9.21 5.26 -26.05
CA GLY A 370 -7.87 5.75 -26.38
C GLY A 370 -7.38 6.90 -25.51
N ARG A 371 -8.02 7.20 -24.37
CA ARG A 371 -7.57 8.27 -23.46
C ARG A 371 -6.49 7.72 -22.51
N PRO A 372 -5.40 8.47 -22.27
CA PRO A 372 -4.31 8.02 -21.41
C PRO A 372 -4.73 7.98 -19.95
N GLU A 373 -4.39 6.89 -19.28
CA GLU A 373 -4.67 6.65 -17.87
C GLU A 373 -3.40 6.84 -17.03
N TRP A 374 -3.57 7.54 -15.90
CA TRP A 374 -2.44 7.95 -15.04
C TRP A 374 -2.56 7.39 -13.63
N ASP A 375 -3.40 6.37 -13.44
CA ASP A 375 -3.69 5.81 -12.13
C ASP A 375 -2.80 4.61 -11.76
N GLY A 376 -1.72 4.34 -12.49
CA GLY A 376 -0.93 3.11 -12.37
C GLY A 376 -0.33 2.86 -10.98
N LEU A 377 -0.07 3.91 -10.20
CA LEU A 377 0.36 3.81 -8.79
C LEU A 377 -0.68 4.34 -7.80
N ARG A 378 -1.95 4.42 -8.19
CA ARG A 378 -3.02 4.90 -7.31
C ARG A 378 -2.99 4.16 -5.98
N ASN A 379 -2.84 4.89 -4.88
CA ASN A 379 -2.75 4.27 -3.55
C ASN A 379 -4.08 4.25 -2.80
N VAL A 380 -4.99 5.16 -3.16
CA VAL A 380 -6.33 5.25 -2.60
C VAL A 380 -7.33 5.42 -3.74
N ASN A 381 -8.45 4.69 -3.70
CA ASN A 381 -9.61 4.94 -4.54
C ASN A 381 -10.75 5.51 -3.67
N PRO A 382 -10.91 6.85 -3.59
CA PRO A 382 -11.82 7.49 -2.66
C PRO A 382 -13.28 7.06 -2.79
N LEU A 383 -13.80 6.96 -4.01
CA LEU A 383 -15.21 6.59 -4.22
C LEU A 383 -15.49 5.16 -3.74
N ASN A 384 -14.61 4.22 -4.08
CA ASN A 384 -14.77 2.84 -3.62
C ASN A 384 -14.58 2.70 -2.11
N TYR A 385 -13.73 3.54 -1.51
CA TYR A 385 -13.46 3.54 -0.08
C TYR A 385 -14.64 4.12 0.72
N GLU A 386 -15.12 5.31 0.36
CA GLU A 386 -16.19 6.01 1.10
C GLU A 386 -17.53 5.27 1.02
N PHE A 387 -17.79 4.58 -0.10
CA PHE A 387 -19.04 3.85 -0.34
C PHE A 387 -18.86 2.32 -0.31
N ALA A 388 -17.80 1.83 0.35
CA ALA A 388 -17.54 0.41 0.43
C ALA A 388 -18.67 -0.34 1.15
N THR A 389 -19.16 -1.40 0.52
CA THR A 389 -20.20 -2.31 1.06
C THR A 389 -19.62 -3.69 1.40
N SER A 390 -18.30 -3.83 1.32
CA SER A 390 -17.56 -5.00 1.80
C SER A 390 -16.13 -4.62 2.19
N LEU A 391 -15.54 -5.33 3.14
CA LEU A 391 -14.15 -5.23 3.54
C LEU A 391 -13.21 -5.57 2.38
N THR A 392 -13.64 -6.46 1.46
CA THR A 392 -12.90 -6.69 0.21
C THR A 392 -12.79 -5.42 -0.64
N GLN A 393 -13.84 -4.58 -0.69
CA GLN A 393 -13.76 -3.26 -1.37
C GLN A 393 -12.84 -2.30 -0.63
N ILE A 394 -12.83 -2.30 0.72
CA ILE A 394 -11.87 -1.51 1.51
C ILE A 394 -10.42 -1.91 1.19
N VAL A 395 -10.07 -3.19 1.29
CA VAL A 395 -8.70 -3.69 1.05
C VAL A 395 -8.22 -3.38 -0.38
N THR A 396 -9.13 -3.34 -1.35
CA THR A 396 -8.80 -3.04 -2.75
C THR A 396 -8.83 -1.55 -3.09
N SER A 397 -9.21 -0.67 -2.15
CA SER A 397 -9.30 0.79 -2.35
C SER A 397 -8.47 1.61 -1.37
N PHE A 398 -7.96 1.01 -0.29
CA PHE A 398 -7.12 1.65 0.71
C PHE A 398 -5.70 1.05 0.69
N ASN A 399 -4.67 1.90 0.70
CA ASN A 399 -3.26 1.50 0.66
C ASN A 399 -2.96 0.44 -0.43
N MET A 400 -3.49 0.66 -1.63
CA MET A 400 -3.61 -0.34 -2.69
C MET A 400 -2.27 -0.99 -3.03
N ASN A 401 -1.20 -0.21 -3.20
CA ASN A 401 0.10 -0.73 -3.59
C ASN A 401 0.69 -1.64 -2.51
N THR A 402 0.55 -1.28 -1.23
CA THR A 402 1.01 -2.10 -0.10
C THR A 402 0.20 -3.39 0.00
N ASN A 403 -1.12 -3.33 -0.21
CA ASN A 403 -1.98 -4.52 -0.25
C ASN A 403 -1.60 -5.48 -1.39
N PHE A 404 -1.26 -4.96 -2.57
CA PHE A 404 -0.75 -5.77 -3.68
C PHE A 404 0.64 -6.34 -3.38
N TRP A 405 1.53 -5.55 -2.78
CA TRP A 405 2.85 -5.99 -2.33
C TRP A 405 2.72 -7.16 -1.34
N ALA A 406 1.90 -7.02 -0.29
CA ALA A 406 1.69 -8.04 0.74
C ALA A 406 1.08 -9.32 0.15
N LYS A 407 0.13 -9.18 -0.78
CA LYS A 407 -0.45 -10.31 -1.51
C LYS A 407 0.60 -11.08 -2.32
N LEU A 408 1.52 -10.37 -2.97
CA LEU A 408 2.51 -10.98 -3.85
C LEU A 408 3.68 -11.58 -3.07
N TYR A 409 4.30 -10.78 -2.20
CA TYR A 409 5.55 -11.12 -1.53
C TYR A 409 5.37 -11.90 -0.24
N VAL A 410 4.19 -11.86 0.39
CA VAL A 410 3.91 -12.60 1.63
C VAL A 410 2.84 -13.66 1.37
N PHE A 411 1.60 -13.28 1.05
CA PHE A 411 0.46 -14.20 0.96
C PHE A 411 0.69 -15.36 -0.01
N LYS A 412 1.08 -15.05 -1.26
CA LYS A 412 1.33 -16.07 -2.28
C LYS A 412 2.57 -16.91 -1.98
N ARG A 413 3.56 -16.38 -1.27
CA ARG A 413 4.76 -17.14 -0.88
C ARG A 413 4.49 -18.09 0.28
N LEU A 414 3.50 -17.79 1.14
CA LEU A 414 3.01 -18.68 2.19
C LEU A 414 2.09 -19.82 1.68
N ARG A 415 1.99 -20.05 0.37
CA ARG A 415 1.17 -21.13 -0.22
C ARG A 415 1.60 -22.53 0.21
N PHE A 416 2.87 -22.72 0.59
CA PHE A 416 3.39 -24.00 1.07
C PHE A 416 2.68 -24.49 2.34
N LEU A 417 2.01 -23.60 3.09
CA LEU A 417 1.21 -23.95 4.26
C LEU A 417 -0.07 -24.73 3.92
N GLY A 418 -0.46 -24.82 2.63
CA GLY A 418 -1.63 -25.58 2.19
C GLY A 418 -3.00 -25.03 2.63
N ASN A 419 -3.03 -23.92 3.37
CA ASN A 419 -4.26 -23.34 3.92
C ASN A 419 -4.31 -21.82 3.70
N LYS A 420 -5.36 -21.35 3.01
CA LYS A 420 -5.58 -19.94 2.70
C LYS A 420 -5.70 -19.05 3.95
N ASN A 421 -6.32 -19.56 5.02
CA ASN A 421 -6.48 -18.82 6.28
C ASN A 421 -5.15 -18.69 7.02
N LEU A 422 -4.28 -19.71 6.96
CA LEU A 422 -2.92 -19.60 7.50
C LEU A 422 -2.09 -18.58 6.71
N SER A 423 -2.20 -18.57 5.38
CA SER A 423 -1.55 -17.53 4.57
C SER A 423 -2.09 -16.13 4.87
N ALA A 424 -3.41 -15.98 5.10
CA ALA A 424 -4.02 -14.71 5.48
C ALA A 424 -3.56 -14.23 6.87
N LEU A 425 -3.58 -15.12 7.86
CA LEU A 425 -3.07 -14.85 9.21
C LEU A 425 -1.60 -14.43 9.17
N GLY A 426 -0.76 -15.12 8.38
CA GLY A 426 0.64 -14.78 8.22
C GLY A 426 0.87 -13.40 7.60
N VAL A 427 0.02 -12.96 6.68
CA VAL A 427 0.08 -11.61 6.10
C VAL A 427 -0.32 -10.54 7.11
N LEU A 428 -1.42 -10.76 7.84
CA LEU A 428 -1.90 -9.79 8.82
C LEU A 428 -0.95 -9.67 10.01
N LEU A 429 -0.35 -10.78 10.44
CA LEU A 429 0.72 -10.78 11.44
C LEU A 429 1.97 -10.03 10.92
N PHE A 430 2.38 -10.28 9.68
CA PHE A 430 3.46 -9.53 9.05
C PHE A 430 3.18 -8.02 9.03
N LEU A 431 1.96 -7.60 8.65
CA LEU A 431 1.57 -6.20 8.61
C LEU A 431 1.52 -5.57 10.01
N ALA A 432 1.02 -6.29 11.01
CA ALA A 432 1.04 -5.82 12.40
C ALA A 432 2.47 -5.53 12.88
N ILE A 433 3.38 -6.48 12.68
CA ILE A 433 4.78 -6.36 13.07
C ILE A 433 5.50 -5.26 12.25
N TRP A 434 5.18 -5.15 10.95
CA TRP A 434 5.73 -4.12 10.07
C TRP A 434 5.34 -2.70 10.51
N HIS A 435 4.11 -2.51 11.01
CA HIS A 435 3.67 -1.25 11.58
C HIS A 435 4.36 -0.91 12.91
N GLY A 436 4.70 -1.93 13.71
CA GLY A 436 5.54 -1.77 14.89
C GLY A 436 5.29 -2.82 15.97
N THR A 437 5.86 -2.60 17.15
CA THR A 437 5.75 -3.52 18.31
C THR A 437 4.59 -3.19 19.23
N HIS A 438 3.88 -2.09 18.98
CA HIS A 438 2.71 -1.67 19.75
C HIS A 438 1.55 -2.65 19.56
N ILE A 439 0.95 -3.06 20.67
CA ILE A 439 -0.10 -4.08 20.72
C ILE A 439 -1.40 -3.65 20.01
N GLY A 440 -1.65 -2.35 19.89
CA GLY A 440 -2.77 -1.77 19.13
C GLY A 440 -2.77 -2.19 17.66
N TYR A 441 -1.60 -2.38 17.05
CA TYR A 441 -1.49 -2.92 15.70
C TYR A 441 -1.99 -4.37 15.62
N PHE A 442 -1.58 -5.23 16.56
CA PHE A 442 -2.02 -6.62 16.62
C PHE A 442 -3.53 -6.71 16.89
N PHE A 443 -4.07 -5.81 17.71
CA PHE A 443 -5.50 -5.72 17.94
C PHE A 443 -6.24 -5.36 16.63
N CYS A 444 -5.81 -4.31 15.94
CA CYS A 444 -6.40 -3.90 14.65
C CYS A 444 -6.38 -5.04 13.60
N PHE A 445 -5.22 -5.64 13.35
CA PHE A 445 -5.10 -6.70 12.33
C PHE A 445 -5.75 -8.02 12.76
N GLY A 446 -5.85 -8.28 14.07
CA GLY A 446 -6.63 -9.38 14.61
C GLY A 446 -8.13 -9.21 14.36
N LEU A 447 -8.66 -8.00 14.57
CA LEU A 447 -10.04 -7.65 14.21
C LEU A 447 -10.25 -7.78 12.70
N GLU A 448 -9.34 -7.27 11.87
CA GLU A 448 -9.42 -7.42 10.42
C GLU A 448 -9.57 -8.89 10.00
N PHE A 449 -8.76 -9.80 10.55
CA PHE A 449 -8.88 -11.23 10.24
C PHE A 449 -10.29 -11.78 10.56
N MET A 450 -10.78 -11.47 11.75
CA MET A 450 -12.06 -11.98 12.24
C MET A 450 -13.24 -11.38 11.47
N ASP A 451 -13.20 -10.08 11.20
CA ASP A 451 -14.22 -9.37 10.42
C ASP A 451 -14.26 -9.84 8.97
N MET A 452 -13.09 -10.04 8.33
CA MET A 452 -13.02 -10.60 6.97
C MET A 452 -13.58 -12.02 6.90
N GLU A 453 -13.30 -12.87 7.89
CA GLU A 453 -13.87 -14.22 7.95
C GLU A 453 -15.38 -14.19 8.20
N THR A 454 -15.85 -13.26 9.04
CA THR A 454 -17.28 -13.00 9.29
C THR A 454 -17.98 -12.59 8.00
N GLU A 455 -17.47 -11.57 7.30
CA GLU A 455 -17.99 -11.13 6.00
C GLU A 455 -18.03 -12.28 4.99
N ARG A 456 -16.95 -13.06 4.88
CA ARG A 456 -16.85 -14.16 3.92
C ARG A 456 -17.95 -15.20 4.15
N ARG A 457 -18.19 -15.57 5.41
CA ARG A 457 -19.21 -16.53 5.81
C ARG A 457 -20.62 -16.04 5.51
N TRP A 458 -20.93 -14.82 5.94
CA TRP A 458 -22.25 -14.22 5.74
C TRP A 458 -22.53 -13.91 4.27
N SER A 459 -21.55 -13.41 3.52
CA SER A 459 -21.65 -13.22 2.08
C SER A 459 -21.93 -14.54 1.35
N ALA A 460 -21.29 -15.64 1.76
CA ALA A 460 -21.53 -16.96 1.20
C ALA A 460 -22.88 -17.58 1.62
N ARG A 461 -23.50 -17.11 2.70
CA ARG A 461 -24.81 -17.57 3.19
C ARG A 461 -25.96 -16.75 2.63
N LEU A 462 -25.89 -15.42 2.75
CA LEU A 462 -26.97 -14.49 2.41
C LEU A 462 -26.80 -13.79 1.07
N GLY A 463 -25.58 -13.67 0.54
CA GLY A 463 -25.32 -12.86 -0.65
C GLY A 463 -26.16 -13.27 -1.86
N LYS A 464 -26.19 -14.57 -2.20
CA LYS A 464 -27.02 -15.07 -3.31
C LYS A 464 -28.53 -14.92 -3.04
N PRO A 465 -29.09 -15.37 -1.90
CA PRO A 465 -30.51 -15.19 -1.60
C PRO A 465 -30.98 -13.73 -1.62
N VAL A 466 -30.23 -12.83 -0.97
CA VAL A 466 -30.59 -11.41 -0.88
C VAL A 466 -30.53 -10.75 -2.25
N ASN A 467 -29.46 -10.99 -3.02
CA ASN A 467 -29.36 -10.43 -4.38
C ASN A 467 -30.47 -10.97 -5.30
N ALA A 468 -30.82 -12.26 -5.19
CA ALA A 468 -31.93 -12.83 -5.95
C ALA A 468 -33.28 -12.23 -5.54
N PHE A 469 -33.50 -11.98 -4.24
CA PHE A 469 -34.69 -11.30 -3.75
C PHE A 469 -34.80 -9.87 -4.29
N ILE A 470 -33.73 -9.08 -4.19
CA ILE A 470 -33.68 -7.70 -4.71
C ILE A 470 -33.92 -7.68 -6.23
N ALA A 471 -33.32 -8.62 -6.96
CA ALA A 471 -33.46 -8.71 -8.42
C ALA A 471 -34.90 -9.07 -8.88
N ARG A 472 -35.71 -9.69 -8.02
CA ARG A 472 -37.13 -9.98 -8.31
C ARG A 472 -38.04 -8.78 -8.13
N GLN A 473 -37.60 -7.77 -7.39
CA GLN A 473 -38.38 -6.54 -7.19
C GLN A 473 -38.31 -5.67 -8.45
N THR A 474 -39.35 -4.87 -8.69
CA THR A 474 -39.43 -3.93 -9.82
C THR A 474 -39.76 -2.52 -9.35
N GLY A 475 -39.53 -1.52 -10.21
CA GLY A 475 -39.85 -0.12 -9.94
C GLY A 475 -39.21 0.42 -8.65
N VAL A 476 -40.00 1.17 -7.88
CA VAL A 476 -39.56 1.82 -6.63
C VAL A 476 -39.08 0.78 -5.59
N ALA A 477 -39.75 -0.37 -5.50
CA ALA A 477 -39.37 -1.41 -4.55
C ALA A 477 -37.94 -1.91 -4.77
N HIS A 478 -37.54 -2.14 -6.03
CA HIS A 478 -36.16 -2.53 -6.37
C HIS A 478 -35.14 -1.52 -5.87
N VAL A 479 -35.39 -0.23 -6.13
CA VAL A 479 -34.49 0.86 -5.72
C VAL A 479 -34.38 0.94 -4.21
N VAL A 480 -35.51 0.87 -3.49
CA VAL A 480 -35.54 0.92 -2.02
C VAL A 480 -34.82 -0.27 -1.41
N PHE A 481 -35.12 -1.52 -1.82
CA PHE A 481 -34.44 -2.69 -1.26
C PHE A 481 -32.94 -2.71 -1.56
N LYS A 482 -32.53 -2.29 -2.76
CA LYS A 482 -31.11 -2.15 -3.11
C LYS A 482 -30.42 -1.07 -2.25
N ALA A 483 -31.07 0.07 -2.04
CA ALA A 483 -30.54 1.14 -1.20
C ALA A 483 -30.43 0.72 0.27
N VAL A 484 -31.48 0.09 0.83
CA VAL A 484 -31.47 -0.42 2.21
C VAL A 484 -30.38 -1.44 2.41
N TRP A 485 -30.23 -2.41 1.50
CA TRP A 485 -29.15 -3.39 1.58
C TRP A 485 -27.76 -2.74 1.44
N GLY A 486 -27.62 -1.77 0.55
CA GLY A 486 -26.40 -0.99 0.38
C GLY A 486 -26.02 -0.21 1.64
N VAL A 487 -26.95 0.53 2.24
CA VAL A 487 -26.72 1.29 3.48
C VAL A 487 -26.38 0.36 4.65
N PHE A 488 -27.09 -0.77 4.77
CA PHE A 488 -26.83 -1.76 5.81
C PHE A 488 -25.41 -2.35 5.71
N THR A 489 -25.04 -2.82 4.51
CA THR A 489 -23.71 -3.42 4.28
C THR A 489 -22.60 -2.39 4.35
N TRP A 490 -22.84 -1.16 3.89
CA TRP A 490 -21.94 -0.02 4.07
C TRP A 490 -21.68 0.25 5.54
N LEU A 491 -22.75 0.42 6.34
CA LEU A 491 -22.62 0.71 7.77
C LEU A 491 -21.86 -0.39 8.51
N LEU A 492 -22.13 -1.67 8.23
CA LEU A 492 -21.38 -2.77 8.82
C LEU A 492 -19.90 -2.75 8.41
N THR A 493 -19.62 -2.56 7.11
CA THR A 493 -18.26 -2.53 6.56
C THR A 493 -17.44 -1.40 7.16
N THR A 494 -17.97 -0.18 7.18
CA THR A 494 -17.27 0.98 7.73
C THR A 494 -17.16 0.90 9.24
N SER A 495 -18.17 0.34 9.94
CA SER A 495 -18.09 0.15 11.39
C SER A 495 -16.98 -0.82 11.79
N ALA A 496 -16.81 -1.94 11.07
CA ALA A 496 -15.71 -2.87 11.30
C ALA A 496 -14.34 -2.17 11.13
N LEU A 497 -14.18 -1.44 10.02
CA LEU A 497 -12.94 -0.69 9.73
C LEU A 497 -12.65 0.38 10.79
N TYR A 498 -13.63 1.24 11.10
CA TYR A 498 -13.44 2.36 12.03
C TYR A 498 -13.29 1.89 13.46
N PHE A 499 -13.91 0.77 13.83
CA PHE A 499 -13.69 0.14 15.12
C PHE A 499 -12.25 -0.36 15.27
N ALA A 500 -11.70 -1.02 14.24
CA ALA A 500 -10.31 -1.48 14.24
C ALA A 500 -9.29 -0.33 14.19
N ALA A 501 -9.65 0.81 13.57
CA ALA A 501 -8.78 1.99 13.47
C ALA A 501 -8.50 2.67 14.83
N VAL A 502 -9.41 2.57 15.80
CA VAL A 502 -9.22 3.20 17.12
C VAL A 502 -8.07 2.58 17.92
N PRO A 503 -8.01 1.23 18.13
CA PRO A 503 -6.82 0.60 18.72
C PRO A 503 -5.54 0.83 17.93
N PHE A 504 -5.64 0.91 16.59
CA PHE A 504 -4.48 1.20 15.74
C PHE A 504 -3.85 2.57 16.06
N ASP A 505 -4.66 3.60 16.28
CA ASP A 505 -4.18 4.95 16.58
C ASP A 505 -3.79 5.13 18.06
N LEU A 506 -4.44 4.40 18.98
CA LEU A 506 -4.15 4.47 20.42
C LEU A 506 -2.87 3.74 20.84
N LEU A 507 -2.38 2.79 20.03
CA LEU A 507 -1.16 1.99 20.19
C LEU A 507 -1.10 1.06 21.42
N GLN A 508 -1.50 1.54 22.60
CA GLN A 508 -1.37 0.85 23.87
C GLN A 508 -2.60 0.00 24.21
N LEU A 509 -2.39 -1.11 24.92
CA LEU A 509 -3.46 -2.08 25.21
C LEU A 509 -4.50 -1.50 26.17
N ASP A 510 -4.04 -0.87 27.25
CA ASP A 510 -4.88 -0.28 28.28
C ASP A 510 -5.77 0.83 27.70
N LYS A 511 -5.20 1.75 26.90
CA LYS A 511 -5.95 2.80 26.19
C LYS A 511 -6.96 2.19 25.21
N SER A 512 -6.55 1.19 24.43
CA SER A 512 -7.42 0.50 23.48
C SER A 512 -8.60 -0.18 24.17
N ILE A 513 -8.35 -0.92 25.26
CA ILE A 513 -9.40 -1.58 26.04
C ILE A 513 -10.31 -0.54 26.70
N GLN A 514 -9.76 0.55 27.23
CA GLN A 514 -10.55 1.62 27.84
C GLN A 514 -11.54 2.22 26.84
N ALA A 515 -11.07 2.59 25.64
CA ALA A 515 -11.91 3.15 24.59
C ALA A 515 -13.01 2.16 24.13
N VAL A 516 -12.65 0.88 23.92
CA VAL A 516 -13.61 -0.15 23.50
C VAL A 516 -14.62 -0.47 24.60
N LYS A 517 -14.18 -0.51 25.87
CA LYS A 517 -15.06 -0.70 27.03
C LYS A 517 -16.06 0.44 27.17
N ALA A 518 -15.67 1.67 26.82
CA ALA A 518 -16.56 2.82 26.87
C ALA A 518 -17.78 2.72 25.93
N ILE A 519 -17.76 1.82 24.94
CA ILE A 519 -18.93 1.48 24.11
C ILE A 519 -19.44 0.05 24.34
N ASN A 520 -19.12 -0.54 25.51
CA ASN A 520 -19.48 -1.89 25.91
C ASN A 520 -19.05 -2.98 24.91
N TYR A 521 -17.86 -2.85 24.32
CA TYR A 521 -17.30 -3.84 23.39
C TYR A 521 -18.22 -4.15 22.17
N LEU A 522 -19.08 -3.19 21.77
CA LEU A 522 -20.13 -3.39 20.76
C LEU A 522 -19.63 -4.09 19.49
N GLY A 523 -18.55 -3.58 18.88
CA GLY A 523 -18.00 -4.15 17.65
C GLY A 523 -17.59 -5.63 17.80
N ILE A 524 -16.92 -5.97 18.91
CA ILE A 524 -16.50 -7.35 19.22
C ILE A 524 -17.72 -8.26 19.41
N TYR A 525 -18.72 -7.80 20.16
CA TYR A 525 -19.92 -8.60 20.40
C TYR A 525 -20.72 -8.84 19.11
N VAL A 526 -20.88 -7.84 18.26
CA VAL A 526 -21.55 -7.99 16.97
C VAL A 526 -20.80 -9.00 16.10
N MET A 527 -19.48 -8.86 15.95
CA MET A 527 -18.64 -9.78 15.19
C MET A 527 -18.73 -11.23 15.73
N LEU A 528 -18.55 -11.44 17.04
CA LEU A 528 -18.61 -12.76 17.65
C LEU A 528 -20.02 -13.38 17.55
N ALA A 529 -21.08 -12.60 17.75
CA ALA A 529 -22.46 -13.07 17.60
C ALA A 529 -22.74 -13.52 16.16
N LEU A 530 -22.28 -12.76 15.16
CA LEU A 530 -22.41 -13.11 13.75
C LEU A 530 -21.63 -14.39 13.41
N LEU A 531 -20.41 -14.55 13.92
CA LEU A 531 -19.61 -15.77 13.72
C LEU A 531 -20.27 -16.99 14.37
N PHE A 532 -20.66 -16.86 15.64
CA PHE A 532 -21.33 -17.93 16.38
C PHE A 532 -22.63 -18.35 15.69
N LEU A 533 -23.45 -17.37 15.29
CA LEU A 533 -24.70 -17.64 14.59
C LEU A 533 -24.47 -18.37 13.26
N ASP A 534 -23.47 -17.98 12.46
CA ASP A 534 -23.14 -18.72 11.23
C ASP A 534 -22.67 -20.16 11.51
N ILE A 535 -21.86 -20.36 12.55
CA ILE A 535 -21.39 -21.69 12.95
C ILE A 535 -22.57 -22.55 13.39
N PHE A 536 -23.42 -22.03 14.28
CA PHE A 536 -24.63 -22.70 14.76
C PHE A 536 -25.56 -23.07 13.59
N LEU A 537 -25.84 -22.12 12.69
CA LEU A 537 -26.67 -22.37 11.50
C LEU A 537 -26.01 -23.36 10.53
N SER A 538 -24.68 -23.48 10.49
CA SER A 538 -24.00 -24.49 9.68
C SER A 538 -24.16 -25.91 10.26
N ILE A 539 -24.32 -26.02 11.57
CA ILE A 539 -24.56 -27.29 12.28
C ILE A 539 -26.04 -27.70 12.14
N VAL A 540 -26.96 -26.77 12.39
CA VAL A 540 -28.41 -27.04 12.38
C VAL A 540 -28.98 -27.12 10.96
N MET A 541 -28.45 -26.32 10.03
CA MET A 541 -28.89 -26.27 8.63
C MET A 541 -27.70 -26.51 7.69
N PRO A 542 -27.13 -27.73 7.67
CA PRO A 542 -26.00 -28.03 6.81
C PRO A 542 -26.38 -27.82 5.34
N LYS A 543 -25.55 -27.05 4.63
CA LYS A 543 -25.73 -26.87 3.18
C LYS A 543 -25.68 -28.27 2.54
N LYS A 544 -26.71 -28.66 1.78
CA LYS A 544 -26.66 -29.90 0.97
C LYS A 544 -25.39 -29.84 0.12
N ARG A 545 -24.41 -30.71 0.41
CA ARG A 545 -23.26 -30.91 -0.48
C ARG A 545 -23.84 -31.32 -1.82
N SER A 546 -23.70 -30.45 -2.83
CA SER A 546 -23.87 -30.88 -4.21
C SER A 546 -22.89 -32.03 -4.41
N LYS A 547 -23.39 -33.25 -4.56
CA LYS A 547 -22.60 -34.40 -5.00
C LYS A 547 -22.10 -34.06 -6.40
N SER A 548 -20.91 -33.47 -6.55
CA SER A 548 -20.21 -33.59 -7.83
C SER A 548 -19.83 -35.07 -7.91
N ILE A 549 -20.60 -35.80 -8.71
CA ILE A 549 -20.26 -37.14 -9.16
C ILE A 549 -18.85 -37.04 -9.74
N LYS A 550 -17.89 -37.73 -9.10
CA LYS A 550 -16.64 -38.06 -9.77
C LYS A 550 -17.04 -39.05 -10.86
N ALA A 551 -17.12 -38.59 -12.11
CA ALA A 551 -16.99 -39.47 -13.25
C ALA A 551 -15.49 -39.70 -13.45
N GLU A 552 -15.13 -40.96 -13.64
CA GLU A 552 -13.79 -41.57 -13.64
C GLU A 552 -12.79 -40.95 -14.62
#